data_AF-A0A9W8ZU63-F1
#
_entry.id   AF-A0A9W8ZU63-F1
#
_cell.length_a   1.000
_cell.length_b   1.000
_cell.length_c   1.000
_cell.angle_alpha   90.00
_cell.angle_beta   90.00
_cell.angle_gamma   90.00
#
_symmetry.space_group_name_H-M   'P 1'
#
loop_
_entity.id
_entity.type
_entity.pdbx_description
1 polymer ?
#
loop_
_entity_poly.entity_id
_entity_poly.type
_entity_poly.pdbx_seq_one_letter_code
_entity_poly.pdbx_strand_id
1 'polypeptide(L)'
;MMVARMNEEATVHRVYNTWNNEDDLIQFTYSDNYPPYMKTIPVDDRKNPLSIFNFASFAETTALLFIQPNLLWSKLRNLAPDQMMLDKSMRSIEAHNFRLHTEARLRAKTDPNARDMYFSKNVGLRRDWYTDTVFGQQQFTGTNPTTITLASSRWRDEFMSVSQAQGRTDVTKLLTESSGNIYVQDYSDYRPSVGLSPEDDIVCQGRYGCSTVALFHLEPEGQLHPLAIVPDYKGSMGESVAILNRRIASDVKGNEFPIGFVMKSLFTSLTHILLKR
;
A
#
# COMPACT_ATOMS: atom_id res chain seq x y z
N MET A 1 -51.55 -37.35 3.10
CA MET A 1 -50.25 -37.52 3.80
C MET A 1 -49.15 -38.10 2.90
N MET A 2 -49.47 -38.84 1.82
CA MET A 2 -48.48 -39.45 0.91
C MET A 2 -47.87 -38.46 -0.12
N VAL A 3 -48.60 -37.41 -0.50
CA VAL A 3 -48.14 -36.39 -1.48
C VAL A 3 -47.08 -35.44 -0.91
N ALA A 4 -47.05 -35.24 0.42
CA ALA A 4 -46.06 -34.38 1.07
C ALA A 4 -44.64 -35.02 1.10
N ARG A 5 -44.56 -36.35 1.30
CA ARG A 5 -43.28 -37.09 1.29
C ARG A 5 -42.61 -37.15 -0.09
N MET A 6 -43.40 -37.27 -1.16
CA MET A 6 -42.84 -37.31 -2.53
C MET A 6 -42.22 -35.97 -2.95
N ASN A 7 -42.73 -34.85 -2.44
CA ASN A 7 -42.16 -33.52 -2.73
C ASN A 7 -40.87 -33.25 -1.93
N GLU A 8 -40.73 -33.78 -0.71
CA GLU A 8 -39.47 -33.70 0.05
C GLU A 8 -38.37 -34.55 -0.59
N GLU A 9 -38.63 -35.80 -0.96
CA GLU A 9 -37.63 -36.66 -1.61
C GLU A 9 -37.17 -36.12 -2.97
N ALA A 10 -38.07 -35.53 -3.77
CA ALA A 10 -37.74 -34.89 -5.03
C ALA A 10 -36.90 -33.61 -4.84
N THR A 11 -37.16 -32.84 -3.78
CA THR A 11 -36.40 -31.62 -3.48
C THR A 11 -35.01 -31.96 -2.95
N VAL A 12 -34.90 -32.97 -2.08
CA VAL A 12 -33.62 -33.48 -1.56
C VAL A 12 -32.77 -34.07 -2.68
N HIS A 13 -33.33 -34.89 -3.57
CA HIS A 13 -32.59 -35.42 -4.74
C HIS A 13 -32.14 -34.31 -5.71
N ARG A 14 -32.91 -33.23 -5.86
CA ARG A 14 -32.53 -32.09 -6.71
C ARG A 14 -31.36 -31.29 -6.13
N VAL A 15 -31.33 -31.12 -4.81
CA VAL A 15 -30.22 -30.48 -4.11
C VAL A 15 -28.98 -31.37 -4.15
N TYR A 16 -29.06 -32.68 -3.89
CA TYR A 16 -27.87 -33.55 -3.95
C TYR A 16 -27.27 -33.70 -5.36
N ASN A 17 -28.08 -33.66 -6.42
CA ASN A 17 -27.59 -33.74 -7.80
C ASN A 17 -26.94 -32.44 -8.31
N THR A 18 -27.21 -31.28 -7.70
CA THR A 18 -26.51 -30.04 -8.02
C THR A 18 -25.11 -30.00 -7.42
N TRP A 19 -24.91 -30.52 -6.20
CA TRP A 19 -23.58 -30.53 -5.56
C TRP A 19 -22.61 -31.51 -6.25
N ASN A 20 -23.09 -32.70 -6.65
CA ASN A 20 -22.24 -33.68 -7.35
C ASN A 20 -21.79 -33.24 -8.77
N ASN A 21 -22.42 -32.22 -9.37
CA ASN A 21 -22.00 -31.65 -10.65
C ASN A 21 -21.14 -30.37 -10.48
N GLU A 22 -21.16 -29.74 -9.31
CA GLU A 22 -20.36 -28.54 -9.03
C GLU A 22 -18.88 -28.87 -8.75
N ASP A 23 -18.59 -30.05 -8.21
CA ASP A 23 -17.23 -30.55 -7.99
C ASP A 23 -16.43 -30.68 -9.31
N ASP A 24 -17.10 -30.93 -10.43
CA ASP A 24 -16.48 -30.94 -11.76
C ASP A 24 -16.29 -29.52 -12.35
N LEU A 25 -17.02 -28.52 -11.85
CA LEU A 25 -16.98 -27.13 -12.33
C LEU A 25 -15.95 -26.27 -11.60
N ILE A 26 -15.71 -26.52 -10.30
CA ILE A 26 -14.76 -25.75 -9.48
C ILE A 26 -13.51 -26.60 -9.21
N GLN A 27 -12.58 -26.58 -10.17
CA GLN A 27 -11.27 -27.22 -10.01
C GLN A 27 -10.23 -26.21 -9.54
N PHE A 28 -9.50 -26.52 -8.47
CA PHE A 28 -8.31 -25.78 -8.09
C PHE A 28 -7.09 -26.26 -8.88
N THR A 29 -6.22 -25.33 -9.22
CA THR A 29 -4.90 -25.60 -9.76
C THR A 29 -3.85 -24.97 -8.85
N TYR A 30 -2.65 -25.52 -8.94
CA TYR A 30 -1.51 -25.15 -8.12
C TYR A 30 -0.35 -24.81 -9.05
N SER A 31 0.40 -23.77 -8.69
CA SER A 31 1.71 -23.51 -9.28
C SER A 31 2.63 -23.00 -8.18
N ASP A 32 3.93 -23.10 -8.42
CA ASP A 32 4.92 -22.62 -7.44
C ASP A 32 4.87 -21.10 -7.23
N ASN A 33 4.19 -20.37 -8.11
CA ASN A 33 4.20 -18.91 -8.16
C ASN A 33 2.93 -18.25 -7.59
N TYR A 34 1.84 -19.00 -7.39
CA TYR A 34 0.57 -18.44 -6.92
C TYR A 34 -0.06 -19.33 -5.84
N PRO A 35 -0.76 -18.74 -4.84
CA PRO A 35 -1.66 -19.50 -3.98
C PRO A 35 -2.66 -20.31 -4.83
N PRO A 36 -3.24 -21.40 -4.30
CA PRO A 36 -4.21 -22.20 -5.03
C PRO A 36 -5.30 -21.31 -5.66
N TYR A 37 -5.52 -21.48 -6.96
CA TYR A 37 -6.45 -20.65 -7.73
C TYR A 37 -7.35 -21.51 -8.58
N MET A 38 -8.45 -20.92 -9.03
CA MET A 38 -9.43 -21.61 -9.87
C MET A 38 -8.81 -21.87 -11.25
N LYS A 39 -8.77 -23.13 -11.67
CA LYS A 39 -8.20 -23.57 -12.94
C LYS A 39 -8.95 -22.97 -14.14
N THR A 40 -10.27 -22.90 -14.05
CA THR A 40 -11.14 -22.34 -15.08
C THR A 40 -12.36 -21.70 -14.44
N ILE A 41 -12.73 -20.50 -14.91
CA ILE A 41 -13.98 -19.84 -14.50
C ILE A 41 -15.17 -20.61 -15.11
N PRO A 42 -16.15 -21.05 -14.30
CA PRO A 42 -17.38 -21.68 -14.77
C PRO A 42 -18.07 -20.83 -15.83
N VAL A 43 -18.71 -21.46 -16.83
CA VAL A 43 -19.27 -20.75 -17.99
C VAL A 43 -20.27 -19.67 -17.58
N ASP A 44 -21.11 -19.96 -16.58
CA ASP A 44 -22.14 -19.02 -16.10
C ASP A 44 -21.54 -17.81 -15.35
N ASP A 45 -20.33 -17.95 -14.81
CA ASP A 45 -19.59 -16.90 -14.12
C ASP A 45 -18.64 -16.13 -15.04
N ARG A 46 -18.41 -16.60 -16.27
CA ARG A 46 -17.56 -15.90 -17.24
C ARG A 46 -18.19 -14.57 -17.60
N LYS A 47 -17.62 -13.50 -17.07
CA LYS A 47 -17.91 -12.15 -17.50
C LYS A 47 -17.03 -11.80 -18.69
N ASN A 48 -17.61 -11.17 -19.70
CA ASN A 48 -16.83 -10.57 -20.78
C ASN A 48 -15.85 -9.55 -20.16
N PRO A 49 -14.55 -9.52 -20.52
CA PRO A 49 -13.61 -8.53 -19.98
C PRO A 49 -14.13 -7.09 -20.02
N LEU A 50 -14.96 -6.74 -21.02
CA LEU A 50 -15.57 -5.43 -21.19
C LEU A 50 -16.77 -5.15 -20.27
N SER A 51 -17.31 -6.20 -19.65
CA SER A 51 -18.30 -6.10 -18.56
C SER A 51 -17.66 -6.02 -17.18
N ILE A 52 -16.36 -6.35 -17.07
CA ILE A 52 -15.57 -6.24 -15.83
C ILE A 52 -14.82 -4.90 -15.81
N PHE A 53 -14.20 -4.55 -16.94
CA PHE A 53 -13.36 -3.37 -17.09
C PHE A 53 -14.00 -2.41 -18.08
N ASN A 54 -13.88 -1.11 -17.80
CA ASN A 54 -14.16 -0.08 -18.79
C ASN A 54 -13.27 -0.34 -20.03
N PHE A 55 -13.88 -0.51 -21.21
CA PHE A 55 -13.17 -0.84 -22.46
C PHE A 55 -11.99 0.10 -22.72
N ALA A 56 -12.17 1.41 -22.50
CA ALA A 56 -11.12 2.39 -22.71
C ALA A 56 -9.94 2.17 -21.74
N SER A 57 -10.22 1.98 -20.45
CA SER A 57 -9.18 1.71 -19.45
C SER A 57 -8.49 0.36 -19.67
N PHE A 58 -9.22 -0.66 -20.11
CA PHE A 58 -8.67 -1.97 -20.46
C PHE A 58 -7.76 -1.89 -21.69
N ALA A 59 -8.18 -1.19 -22.75
CA ALA A 59 -7.40 -0.98 -23.95
C ALA A 59 -6.13 -0.17 -23.65
N GLU A 60 -6.22 0.90 -22.85
CA GLU A 60 -5.08 1.71 -22.43
C GLU A 60 -4.08 0.90 -21.59
N THR A 61 -4.57 0.11 -20.62
CA THR A 61 -3.72 -0.73 -19.76
C THR A 61 -3.05 -1.85 -20.55
N THR A 62 -3.78 -2.49 -21.47
CA THR A 62 -3.23 -3.53 -22.35
C THR A 62 -2.19 -2.95 -23.30
N ALA A 63 -2.47 -1.78 -23.87
CA ALA A 63 -1.52 -1.05 -24.69
C ALA A 63 -0.23 -0.70 -23.91
N LEU A 64 -0.37 -0.29 -22.65
CA LEU A 64 0.76 -0.03 -21.75
C LEU A 64 1.62 -1.26 -21.45
N LEU A 65 0.99 -2.43 -21.27
CA LEU A 65 1.67 -3.66 -20.90
C LEU A 65 2.35 -4.36 -22.10
N PHE A 66 1.79 -4.24 -23.31
CA PHE A 66 2.18 -5.07 -24.45
C PHE A 66 2.70 -4.31 -25.67
N ILE A 67 2.46 -3.01 -25.80
CA ILE A 67 3.00 -2.22 -26.93
C ILE A 67 4.34 -1.64 -26.51
N GLN A 68 5.37 -1.86 -27.35
CA GLN A 68 6.70 -1.31 -27.13
C GLN A 68 6.61 0.21 -26.84
N PRO A 69 7.37 0.71 -25.85
CA PRO A 69 7.17 2.04 -25.28
C PRO A 69 7.12 3.16 -26.34
N ASN A 70 7.89 3.00 -27.41
CA ASN A 70 8.18 4.04 -28.41
C ASN A 70 6.94 4.58 -29.16
N LEU A 71 5.81 3.85 -29.23
CA LEU A 71 4.64 4.26 -30.02
C LEU A 71 3.61 5.11 -29.24
N LEU A 72 3.50 4.91 -27.92
CA LEU A 72 2.56 5.63 -27.03
C LEU A 72 3.26 6.66 -26.13
N TRP A 73 4.59 6.76 -26.25
CA TRP A 73 5.44 7.53 -25.34
C TRP A 73 5.14 9.03 -25.28
N SER A 74 4.62 9.66 -26.34
CA SER A 74 4.33 11.10 -26.32
C SER A 74 3.12 11.46 -25.45
N LYS A 75 2.07 10.63 -25.45
CA LYS A 75 0.89 10.83 -24.58
C LYS A 75 1.17 10.44 -23.13
N LEU A 76 1.99 9.40 -22.92
CA LEU A 76 2.36 8.92 -21.59
C LEU A 76 3.43 9.79 -20.90
N ARG A 77 4.39 10.36 -21.64
CA ARG A 77 5.34 11.38 -21.13
C ARG A 77 4.65 12.62 -20.59
N ASN A 78 3.44 12.92 -21.03
CA ASN A 78 2.71 14.08 -20.53
C ASN A 78 2.07 13.82 -19.15
N LEU A 79 1.91 12.55 -18.74
CA LEU A 79 1.35 12.15 -17.46
C LEU A 79 2.46 11.87 -16.43
N ALA A 80 3.55 11.22 -16.84
CA ALA A 80 4.71 11.08 -15.99
C ALA A 80 5.54 12.37 -15.97
N PRO A 81 6.09 12.79 -14.82
CA PRO A 81 7.04 13.91 -14.78
C PRO A 81 8.24 13.62 -15.70
N ASP A 82 8.34 14.31 -16.85
CA ASP A 82 9.47 14.13 -17.78
C ASP A 82 10.76 14.64 -17.13
N GLN A 83 11.77 13.77 -17.06
CA GLN A 83 13.09 14.07 -16.50
C GLN A 83 13.78 15.25 -17.19
N MET A 84 13.37 15.59 -18.42
CA MET A 84 13.91 16.72 -19.19
C MET A 84 13.15 18.04 -18.99
N MET A 85 11.94 18.03 -18.43
CA MET A 85 11.05 19.20 -18.37
C MET A 85 10.90 19.82 -16.97
N LEU A 86 11.34 19.12 -15.93
CA LEU A 86 11.23 19.58 -14.55
C LEU A 86 12.62 19.96 -14.03
N ASP A 87 12.69 21.03 -13.23
CA ASP A 87 13.88 21.45 -12.49
C ASP A 87 14.32 20.45 -11.38
N LYS A 88 13.85 19.19 -11.46
CA LYS A 88 14.05 18.08 -10.52
C LYS A 88 13.70 18.40 -9.06
N SER A 89 12.99 19.49 -8.80
CA SER A 89 12.55 19.87 -7.45
C SER A 89 11.22 19.22 -7.06
N MET A 90 10.99 19.03 -5.76
CA MET A 90 9.68 18.61 -5.25
C MET A 90 8.57 19.60 -5.62
N ARG A 91 8.90 20.89 -5.65
CA ARG A 91 7.95 21.96 -5.99
C ARG A 91 7.47 21.83 -7.43
N SER A 92 8.34 21.49 -8.38
CA SER A 92 7.92 21.32 -9.77
C SER A 92 7.08 20.06 -9.96
N ILE A 93 7.35 18.99 -9.20
CA ILE A 93 6.50 17.80 -9.17
C ILE A 93 5.10 18.12 -8.63
N GLU A 94 5.00 18.88 -7.53
CA GLU A 94 3.71 19.34 -6.98
C GLU A 94 2.94 20.21 -7.98
N ALA A 95 3.61 21.18 -8.61
CA ALA A 95 3.00 22.05 -9.62
C ALA A 95 2.53 21.25 -10.83
N HIS A 96 3.32 20.26 -11.28
CA HIS A 96 2.95 19.37 -12.37
C HIS A 96 1.73 18.52 -12.02
N ASN A 97 1.67 17.93 -10.82
CA ASN A 97 0.51 17.20 -10.32
C ASN A 97 -0.73 18.10 -10.31
N PHE A 98 -0.64 19.31 -9.74
CA PHE A 98 -1.76 20.25 -9.70
C PHE A 98 -2.27 20.64 -11.10
N ARG A 99 -1.36 20.87 -12.05
CA ARG A 99 -1.69 21.17 -13.45
C ARG A 99 -2.47 20.03 -14.09
N LEU A 100 -1.98 18.79 -14.01
CA LEU A 100 -2.65 17.62 -14.60
C LEU A 100 -4.05 17.39 -14.01
N HIS A 101 -4.20 17.55 -12.69
CA HIS A 101 -5.50 17.50 -12.02
C HIS A 101 -6.46 18.59 -12.49
N THR A 102 -5.96 19.78 -12.79
CA THR A 102 -6.76 20.89 -13.31
C THR A 102 -7.20 20.60 -14.75
N GLU A 103 -6.27 20.17 -15.60
CA GLU A 103 -6.54 19.80 -17.00
C GLU A 103 -7.54 18.65 -17.11
N ALA A 104 -7.38 17.59 -16.30
CA ALA A 104 -8.30 16.45 -16.29
C ALA A 104 -9.74 16.87 -15.93
N ARG A 105 -9.91 17.78 -14.96
CA ARG A 105 -11.23 18.30 -14.60
C ARG A 105 -11.84 19.20 -15.68
N LEU A 106 -11.01 19.97 -16.38
CA LEU A 106 -11.47 20.80 -17.50
C LEU A 106 -11.92 19.92 -18.67
N ARG A 107 -11.14 18.89 -19.03
CA ARG A 107 -11.52 17.91 -20.07
C ARG A 107 -12.82 17.20 -19.74
N ALA A 108 -12.99 16.76 -18.50
CA ALA A 108 -14.20 16.06 -18.05
C ALA A 108 -15.48 16.90 -18.13
N LYS A 109 -15.38 18.25 -18.22
CA LYS A 109 -16.55 19.12 -18.45
C LYS A 109 -17.04 19.06 -19.89
N THR A 110 -16.13 18.89 -20.85
CA THR A 110 -16.46 18.85 -22.28
C THR A 110 -16.68 17.44 -22.79
N ASP A 111 -16.04 16.45 -22.17
CA ASP A 111 -16.20 15.03 -22.48
C ASP A 111 -16.23 14.22 -21.17
N PRO A 112 -17.41 13.73 -20.73
CA PRO A 112 -17.54 12.90 -19.54
C PRO A 112 -16.71 11.62 -19.57
N ASN A 113 -16.29 11.15 -20.75
CA ASN A 113 -15.45 9.96 -20.92
C ASN A 113 -13.95 10.28 -20.81
N ALA A 114 -13.56 11.55 -20.79
CA ALA A 114 -12.15 11.99 -20.67
C ALA A 114 -11.62 11.98 -19.22
N ARG A 115 -12.19 11.13 -18.36
CA ARG A 115 -11.72 10.98 -16.96
C ARG A 115 -10.53 10.04 -16.93
N ASP A 116 -9.38 10.57 -16.53
CA ASP A 116 -8.14 9.82 -16.31
C ASP A 116 -7.79 9.73 -14.80
N MET A 117 -6.60 9.21 -14.50
CA MET A 117 -6.12 9.05 -13.12
C MET A 117 -5.94 10.38 -12.34
N TYR A 118 -5.90 11.52 -13.04
CA TYR A 118 -5.82 12.86 -12.43
C TYR A 118 -7.20 13.50 -12.26
N PHE A 119 -8.29 12.84 -12.67
CA PHE A 119 -9.64 13.33 -12.37
C PHE A 119 -9.92 13.26 -10.86
N SER A 120 -9.70 12.08 -10.27
CA SER A 120 -9.86 11.83 -8.83
C SER A 120 -8.75 12.48 -8.03
N LYS A 121 -9.08 13.11 -6.89
CA LYS A 121 -8.08 13.78 -6.03
C LYS A 121 -7.06 12.78 -5.47
N ASN A 122 -5.80 13.19 -5.35
CA ASN A 122 -4.75 12.44 -4.66
C ASN A 122 -4.18 13.25 -3.48
N VAL A 123 -3.38 12.58 -2.63
CA VAL A 123 -2.77 13.21 -1.43
C VAL A 123 -1.86 14.39 -1.78
N GLY A 124 -1.23 14.37 -2.96
CA GLY A 124 -0.34 15.43 -3.45
C GLY A 124 -1.05 16.74 -3.85
N LEU A 125 -2.39 16.81 -3.76
CA LEU A 125 -3.12 18.09 -3.85
C LEU A 125 -3.13 18.87 -2.53
N ARG A 126 -2.76 18.22 -1.42
CA ARG A 126 -2.61 18.88 -0.13
C ARG A 126 -1.25 19.57 -0.08
N ARG A 127 -1.18 20.77 0.49
CA ARG A 127 0.11 21.47 0.72
C ARG A 127 0.94 20.84 1.83
N ASP A 128 0.30 20.11 2.73
CA ASP A 128 0.89 19.47 3.91
C ASP A 128 1.03 17.94 3.73
N TRP A 129 1.03 17.45 2.49
CA TRP A 129 1.00 16.00 2.19
C TRP A 129 2.17 15.22 2.81
N TYR A 130 3.28 15.90 3.11
CA TYR A 130 4.51 15.35 3.68
C TYR A 130 4.55 15.40 5.23
N THR A 131 3.53 15.97 5.88
CA THR A 131 3.50 16.10 7.35
C THR A 131 3.31 14.77 8.06
N ASP A 132 3.75 14.73 9.33
CA ASP A 132 3.58 13.60 10.23
C ASP A 132 2.09 13.25 10.42
N THR A 133 1.22 14.27 10.54
CA THR A 133 -0.23 14.09 10.63
C THR A 133 -0.79 13.34 9.42
N VAL A 134 -0.43 13.76 8.19
CA VAL A 134 -0.90 13.07 6.98
C VAL A 134 -0.27 11.69 6.85
N PHE A 135 0.97 11.51 7.30
CA PHE A 135 1.64 10.22 7.29
C PHE A 135 0.98 9.21 8.25
N GLY A 136 0.75 9.59 9.51
CA GLY A 136 0.06 8.77 10.50
C GLY A 136 -1.39 8.48 10.12
N GLN A 137 -2.13 9.48 9.64
CA GLN A 137 -3.53 9.30 9.23
C GLN A 137 -3.70 8.22 8.13
N GLN A 138 -2.73 8.07 7.23
CA GLN A 138 -2.78 7.03 6.19
C GLN A 138 -2.74 5.60 6.76
N GLN A 139 -2.26 5.40 7.99
CA GLN A 139 -2.31 4.08 8.62
C GLN A 139 -3.72 3.67 9.04
N PHE A 140 -4.64 4.62 9.22
CA PHE A 140 -6.04 4.34 9.58
C PHE A 140 -7.01 4.52 8.42
N THR A 141 -6.76 5.48 7.52
CA THR A 141 -7.70 5.82 6.44
C THR A 141 -7.05 5.84 5.06
N GLY A 142 -5.82 5.35 4.95
CA GLY A 142 -5.14 5.18 3.66
C GLY A 142 -5.61 3.92 2.93
N THR A 143 -4.80 3.48 1.97
CA THR A 143 -5.12 2.30 1.14
C THR A 143 -4.87 0.98 1.85
N ASN A 144 -4.12 0.97 2.95
CA ASN A 144 -3.85 -0.21 3.75
C ASN A 144 -4.11 0.05 5.25
N PRO A 145 -5.38 0.17 5.68
CA PRO A 145 -5.73 0.54 7.05
C PRO A 145 -5.79 -0.66 8.01
N THR A 146 -5.45 -1.87 7.56
CA THR A 146 -5.70 -3.13 8.28
C THR A 146 -4.44 -3.79 8.83
N THR A 147 -3.27 -3.17 8.66
CA THR A 147 -1.98 -3.78 9.03
C THR A 147 -1.29 -3.11 10.23
N ILE A 148 -1.76 -1.94 10.67
CA ILE A 148 -1.24 -1.31 11.88
C ILE A 148 -1.79 -2.04 13.12
N THR A 149 -0.93 -2.33 14.09
CA THR A 149 -1.32 -3.04 15.31
C THR A 149 -0.80 -2.33 16.55
N LEU A 150 -1.35 -2.66 17.72
CA LEU A 150 -0.75 -2.25 18.98
C LEU A 150 0.69 -2.81 19.06
N ALA A 151 1.65 -1.99 19.48
CA ALA A 151 3.03 -2.41 19.60
C ALA A 151 3.16 -3.47 20.70
N SER A 152 3.80 -4.60 20.37
CA SER A 152 4.13 -5.64 21.35
C SER A 152 5.18 -5.14 22.35
N SER A 153 5.40 -5.89 23.45
CA SER A 153 6.49 -5.59 24.40
C SER A 153 7.84 -5.55 23.69
N ARG A 154 8.11 -6.53 22.81
CA ARG A 154 9.33 -6.57 21.99
C ARG A 154 9.60 -5.24 21.29
N TRP A 155 8.64 -4.73 20.53
CA TRP A 155 8.85 -3.48 19.78
C TRP A 155 9.08 -2.29 20.71
N ARG A 156 8.33 -2.20 21.82
CA ARG A 156 8.55 -1.13 22.80
C ARG A 156 9.94 -1.21 23.43
N ASP A 157 10.40 -2.40 23.80
CA ASP A 157 11.70 -2.62 24.42
C ASP A 157 12.86 -2.31 23.45
N GLU A 158 12.74 -2.74 22.19
CA GLU A 158 13.71 -2.44 21.13
C GLU A 158 13.82 -0.93 20.88
N PHE A 159 12.68 -0.22 20.71
CA PHE A 159 12.70 1.24 20.52
C PHE A 159 13.10 2.02 21.77
N MET A 160 12.79 1.52 22.96
CA MET A 160 13.25 2.10 24.22
C MET A 160 14.77 1.99 24.36
N SER A 161 15.37 0.87 23.95
CA SER A 161 16.83 0.69 23.92
C SER A 161 17.47 1.69 22.95
N VAL A 162 16.88 1.87 21.77
CA VAL A 162 17.32 2.88 20.79
C VAL A 162 17.21 4.29 21.37
N SER A 163 16.11 4.64 22.03
CA SER A 163 15.93 5.98 22.59
C SER A 163 16.89 6.27 23.73
N GLN A 164 17.21 5.29 24.56
CA GLN A 164 18.26 5.42 25.58
C GLN A 164 19.64 5.63 24.95
N ALA A 165 20.00 4.81 23.96
CA ALA A 165 21.28 4.92 23.26
C ALA A 165 21.45 6.27 22.53
N GLN A 166 20.36 6.84 22.01
CA GLN A 166 20.34 8.15 21.35
C GLN A 166 20.13 9.33 22.32
N GLY A 167 20.02 9.10 23.63
CA GLY A 167 19.79 10.14 24.63
C GLY A 167 18.40 10.79 24.57
N ARG A 168 17.43 10.14 23.94
CA ARG A 168 16.02 10.57 23.80
C ARG A 168 15.19 10.09 24.99
N THR A 169 15.41 10.72 26.14
CA THR A 169 14.69 10.44 27.39
C THR A 169 13.19 10.77 27.30
N ASP A 170 12.84 11.76 26.47
CA ASP A 170 11.47 12.12 26.11
C ASP A 170 10.70 10.95 25.49
N VAL A 171 11.30 10.27 24.50
CA VAL A 171 10.71 9.09 23.85
C VAL A 171 10.66 7.92 24.83
N THR A 172 11.73 7.68 25.59
CA THR A 172 11.80 6.61 26.60
C THR A 172 10.65 6.72 27.61
N LYS A 173 10.41 7.93 28.11
CA LYS A 173 9.32 8.23 29.03
C LYS A 173 7.96 7.96 28.40
N LEU A 174 7.74 8.45 27.17
CA LEU A 174 6.49 8.25 26.44
C LEU A 174 6.17 6.76 26.22
N LEU A 175 7.15 5.95 25.82
CA LEU A 175 6.97 4.51 25.61
C LEU A 175 6.62 3.76 26.89
N THR A 176 7.08 4.25 28.04
CA THR A 176 6.77 3.67 29.36
C THR A 176 5.37 4.07 29.81
N GLU A 177 5.05 5.36 29.76
CA GLU A 177 3.81 5.91 30.31
C GLU A 177 2.58 5.64 29.44
N SER A 178 2.77 5.54 28.12
CA SER A 178 1.66 5.42 27.15
C SER A 178 1.62 4.07 26.44
N SER A 179 2.11 3.00 27.07
CA SER A 179 2.27 1.67 26.45
C SER A 179 1.00 1.11 25.76
N GLY A 180 -0.20 1.45 26.26
CA GLY A 180 -1.48 1.07 25.66
C GLY A 180 -1.90 1.87 24.42
N ASN A 181 -1.16 2.93 24.08
CA ASN A 181 -1.41 3.82 22.96
C ASN A 181 -0.25 3.85 21.96
N ILE A 182 0.71 2.93 22.06
CA ILE A 182 1.81 2.79 21.11
C ILE A 182 1.45 1.76 20.05
N TYR A 183 1.51 2.16 18.79
CA TYR A 183 1.18 1.32 17.63
C TYR A 183 2.43 1.10 16.77
N VAL A 184 2.42 0.02 15.99
CA VAL A 184 3.48 -0.32 15.07
C VAL A 184 2.90 -0.69 13.71
N GLN A 185 3.54 -0.20 12.66
CA GLN A 185 3.41 -0.75 11.32
C GLN A 185 4.68 -1.56 11.03
N ASP A 186 4.54 -2.87 11.00
CA ASP A 186 5.65 -3.83 10.98
C ASP A 186 5.73 -4.52 9.61
N TYR A 187 6.82 -4.30 8.87
CA TYR A 187 7.18 -5.03 7.65
C TYR A 187 8.54 -5.73 7.80
N SER A 188 8.92 -6.10 9.04
CA SER A 188 10.18 -6.81 9.33
C SER A 188 10.22 -8.25 8.79
N ASP A 189 9.06 -8.80 8.42
CA ASP A 189 8.87 -10.15 7.90
C ASP A 189 9.16 -10.27 6.39
N TYR A 190 9.37 -9.16 5.68
CA TYR A 190 9.60 -9.18 4.23
C TYR A 190 10.83 -10.02 3.85
N ARG A 191 11.95 -9.83 4.54
CA ARG A 191 13.19 -10.59 4.29
C ARG A 191 12.98 -12.11 4.42
N PRO A 192 12.52 -12.65 5.57
CA PRO A 192 12.29 -14.08 5.69
C PRO A 192 11.22 -14.59 4.72
N SER A 193 10.19 -13.80 4.42
CA SER A 193 9.12 -14.18 3.48
C SER A 193 9.62 -14.38 2.05
N VAL A 194 10.70 -13.71 1.65
CA VAL A 194 11.34 -13.89 0.34
C VAL A 194 12.64 -14.69 0.39
N GLY A 195 12.96 -15.28 1.54
CA GLY A 195 14.16 -16.10 1.75
C GLY A 195 15.48 -15.31 1.77
N LEU A 196 15.45 -14.03 2.12
CA LEU A 196 16.64 -13.18 2.24
C LEU A 196 17.18 -13.20 3.68
N SER A 197 18.51 -13.20 3.79
CA SER A 197 19.21 -13.00 5.05
C SER A 197 19.18 -11.52 5.48
N PRO A 198 19.55 -11.19 6.73
CA PRO A 198 19.68 -9.80 7.19
C PRO A 198 20.62 -8.93 6.34
N GLU A 199 21.67 -9.54 5.76
CA GLU A 199 22.72 -8.81 5.05
C GLU A 199 22.43 -8.58 3.57
N ASP A 200 21.47 -9.32 3.00
CA ASP A 200 21.17 -9.21 1.58
C ASP A 200 20.52 -7.87 1.25
N ASP A 201 20.81 -7.32 0.08
CA ASP A 201 20.04 -6.17 -0.42
C ASP A 201 18.72 -6.65 -1.04
N ILE A 202 17.62 -5.98 -0.69
CA ILE A 202 16.35 -6.18 -1.39
C ILE A 202 16.42 -5.35 -2.68
N VAL A 203 16.93 -5.92 -3.77
CA VAL A 203 17.13 -5.19 -5.04
C VAL A 203 16.58 -5.94 -6.25
N CYS A 204 15.92 -5.21 -7.15
CA CYS A 204 15.46 -5.72 -8.44
C CYS A 204 15.59 -4.62 -9.51
N GLN A 205 16.36 -4.87 -10.57
CA GLN A 205 16.51 -3.95 -11.72
C GLN A 205 16.86 -2.50 -11.31
N GLY A 206 17.79 -2.33 -10.35
CA GLY A 206 18.22 -1.02 -9.85
C GLY A 206 17.20 -0.32 -8.95
N ARG A 207 16.14 -1.02 -8.52
CA ARG A 207 15.17 -0.55 -7.53
C ARG A 207 15.37 -1.29 -6.22
N TYR A 208 15.27 -0.54 -5.12
CA TYR A 208 15.53 -1.06 -3.78
C TYR A 208 14.20 -1.21 -3.03
N GLY A 209 13.99 -2.33 -2.37
CA GLY A 209 12.95 -2.54 -1.36
C GLY A 209 13.53 -2.39 0.04
N CYS A 210 12.66 -2.38 1.04
CA CYS A 210 13.05 -2.28 2.45
C CYS A 210 12.09 -3.07 3.35
N SER A 211 12.58 -3.61 4.46
CA SER A 211 11.81 -4.28 5.50
C SER A 211 11.46 -3.30 6.63
N THR A 212 10.65 -2.29 6.31
CA THR A 212 10.49 -1.10 7.18
C THR A 212 9.66 -1.37 8.44
N VAL A 213 10.04 -0.76 9.57
CA VAL A 213 9.23 -0.75 10.80
C VAL A 213 8.99 0.69 11.24
N ALA A 214 7.75 1.08 11.53
CA ALA A 214 7.43 2.41 12.03
C ALA A 214 6.62 2.36 13.32
N LEU A 215 6.99 3.20 14.28
CA LEU A 215 6.35 3.31 15.58
C LEU A 215 5.51 4.59 15.66
N PHE A 216 4.34 4.49 16.27
CA PHE A 216 3.38 5.59 16.38
C PHE A 216 2.84 5.70 17.80
N HIS A 217 2.44 6.91 18.17
CA HIS A 217 1.69 7.20 19.38
C HIS A 217 0.30 7.70 19.00
N LEU A 218 -0.74 7.06 19.54
CA LEU A 218 -2.11 7.55 19.42
C LEU A 218 -2.38 8.55 20.55
N GLU A 219 -2.44 9.82 20.21
CA GLU A 219 -2.71 10.91 21.14
C GLU A 219 -4.17 10.87 21.65
N PRO A 220 -4.46 11.43 22.83
CA PRO A 220 -5.82 11.50 23.39
C PRO A 220 -6.86 12.13 22.45
N GLU A 221 -6.42 13.06 21.60
CA GLU A 221 -7.21 13.75 20.58
C GLU A 221 -7.52 12.88 19.36
N GLY A 222 -7.04 11.64 19.33
CA GLY A 222 -7.21 10.69 18.23
C GLY A 222 -6.21 10.86 17.08
N GLN A 223 -5.16 11.66 17.28
CA GLN A 223 -4.11 11.88 16.28
C GLN A 223 -3.04 10.80 16.38
N LEU A 224 -2.73 10.14 15.26
CA LEU A 224 -1.67 9.14 15.20
C LEU A 224 -0.35 9.80 14.80
N HIS A 225 0.55 9.98 15.76
CA HIS A 225 1.83 10.66 15.57
C HIS A 225 2.98 9.66 15.38
N PRO A 226 3.76 9.73 14.29
CA PRO A 226 4.93 8.88 14.10
C PRO A 226 6.07 9.25 15.06
N LEU A 227 6.52 8.29 15.86
CA LEU A 227 7.62 8.46 16.82
C LEU A 227 8.97 8.02 16.27
N ALA A 228 9.01 6.96 15.47
CA ALA A 228 10.25 6.36 15.02
C ALA A 228 10.09 5.59 13.73
N ILE A 229 11.19 5.39 13.03
CA ILE A 229 11.29 4.51 11.86
C ILE A 229 12.60 3.74 11.85
N VAL A 230 12.51 2.49 11.42
CA VAL A 230 13.62 1.69 10.91
C VAL A 230 13.40 1.53 9.41
N PRO A 231 14.16 2.22 8.53
CA PRO A 231 13.96 2.16 7.09
C PRO A 231 14.03 0.72 6.54
N ASP A 232 15.00 -0.06 7.01
CA ASP A 232 15.19 -1.46 6.66
C ASP A 232 15.63 -2.25 7.90
N TYR A 233 14.74 -3.11 8.41
CA TYR A 233 15.00 -3.93 9.59
C TYR A 233 15.78 -5.20 9.19
N LYS A 234 16.99 -5.34 9.73
CA LYS A 234 17.92 -6.44 9.46
C LYS A 234 17.96 -7.44 10.62
N GLY A 235 16.78 -7.88 11.07
CA GLY A 235 16.64 -8.88 12.13
C GLY A 235 16.82 -8.38 13.56
N SER A 236 17.50 -7.25 13.78
CA SER A 236 17.58 -6.56 15.09
C SER A 236 17.79 -5.05 14.94
N MET A 237 17.47 -4.26 15.98
CA MET A 237 17.81 -2.82 15.99
C MET A 237 19.31 -2.53 15.92
N GLY A 238 20.16 -3.44 16.41
CA GLY A 238 21.62 -3.26 16.39
C GLY A 238 22.20 -3.29 14.99
N GLU A 239 21.63 -4.14 14.13
CA GLU A 239 22.01 -4.27 12.71
C GLU A 239 21.22 -3.33 11.79
N SER A 240 20.33 -2.51 12.36
CA SER A 240 19.45 -1.63 11.61
C SER A 240 19.70 -0.16 11.95
N VAL A 241 19.27 0.73 11.05
CA VAL A 241 19.27 2.17 11.34
C VAL A 241 17.91 2.57 11.88
N ALA A 242 17.85 3.03 13.12
CA ALA A 242 16.62 3.56 13.73
C ALA A 242 16.69 5.09 13.85
N ILE A 243 15.70 5.78 13.30
CA ILE A 243 15.58 7.23 13.32
C ILE A 243 14.39 7.59 14.21
N LEU A 244 14.64 8.38 15.26
CA LEU A 244 13.61 8.90 16.14
C LEU A 244 13.12 10.27 15.65
N ASN A 245 11.80 10.47 15.60
CA ASN A 245 11.21 11.75 15.29
C ASN A 245 11.65 12.77 16.35
N ARG A 246 12.00 13.98 15.92
CA ARG A 246 12.33 15.07 16.83
C ARG A 246 11.09 15.57 17.56
N ARG A 247 9.91 15.44 16.96
CA ARG A 247 8.63 15.73 17.58
C ARG A 247 8.11 14.50 18.30
N ILE A 248 7.62 14.68 19.52
CA ILE A 248 7.00 13.62 20.32
C ILE A 248 5.46 13.65 20.28
N ALA A 249 4.89 14.74 19.78
CA ALA A 249 3.45 14.95 19.61
C ALA A 249 3.18 15.87 18.40
N SER A 250 1.94 15.87 17.94
CA SER A 250 1.48 16.52 16.72
C SER A 250 1.44 18.05 16.79
N ASP A 251 1.28 18.61 18.00
CA ASP A 251 1.22 20.05 18.28
C ASP A 251 2.61 20.71 18.37
N VAL A 252 3.68 19.91 18.50
CA VAL A 252 5.05 20.39 18.56
C VAL A 252 5.47 20.93 17.19
N LYS A 253 5.71 22.24 17.10
CA LYS A 253 6.21 22.88 15.88
C LYS A 253 7.67 22.50 15.64
N GLY A 254 8.01 22.16 14.40
CA GLY A 254 9.37 21.91 13.96
C GLY A 254 9.66 22.59 12.62
N ASN A 255 10.89 23.05 12.42
CA ASN A 255 11.34 23.69 11.18
C ASN A 255 12.00 22.70 10.19
N GLU A 256 11.83 21.41 10.42
CA GLU A 256 12.58 20.34 9.76
C GLU A 256 11.69 19.40 8.95
N PHE A 257 12.31 18.61 8.07
CA PHE A 257 11.61 17.60 7.29
C PHE A 257 10.98 16.55 8.22
N PRO A 258 9.66 16.33 8.15
CA PRO A 258 8.98 15.31 8.95
C PRO A 258 9.52 13.91 8.66
N ILE A 259 9.46 13.00 9.63
CA ILE A 259 9.82 11.59 9.40
C ILE A 259 8.91 10.95 8.34
N GLY A 260 7.68 11.46 8.23
CA GLY A 260 6.76 11.12 7.15
C GLY A 260 7.29 11.42 5.73
N PHE A 261 8.18 12.42 5.56
CA PHE A 261 8.82 12.70 4.28
C PHE A 261 9.83 11.62 3.91
N VAL A 262 10.70 11.23 4.86
CA VAL A 262 11.66 10.13 4.68
C VAL A 262 10.93 8.84 4.30
N MET A 263 9.80 8.56 4.95
CA MET A 263 8.96 7.39 4.64
C MET A 263 8.36 7.39 3.25
N LYS A 264 7.77 8.51 2.83
CA LYS A 264 7.11 8.56 1.52
C LYS A 264 8.11 8.37 0.38
N SER A 265 9.35 8.82 0.57
CA SER A 265 10.46 8.50 -0.34
C SER A 265 10.79 7.00 -0.39
N LEU A 266 10.65 6.26 0.73
CA LEU A 266 10.89 4.82 0.81
C LEU A 266 9.72 3.96 0.28
N PHE A 267 8.47 4.32 0.57
CA PHE A 267 7.28 3.59 0.09
C PHE A 267 7.12 3.59 -1.43
N THR A 268 7.63 4.62 -2.12
CA THR A 268 7.61 4.69 -3.58
C THR A 268 8.44 3.56 -4.22
N SER A 269 9.35 2.96 -3.45
CA SER A 269 10.28 1.91 -3.89
C SER A 269 9.71 0.48 -3.77
N LEU A 270 8.75 0.25 -2.87
CA LEU A 270 8.21 -1.09 -2.55
C LEU A 270 7.09 -1.56 -3.50
N THR A 271 6.34 -0.63 -4.11
CA THR A 271 5.11 -0.96 -4.87
C THR A 271 5.37 -1.68 -6.21
N HIS A 272 6.63 -1.80 -6.65
CA HIS A 272 6.96 -2.41 -7.95
C HIS A 272 7.64 -3.79 -7.87
N ILE A 273 8.06 -4.25 -6.70
CA ILE A 273 8.76 -5.54 -6.55
C ILE A 273 7.77 -6.72 -6.54
N LEU A 274 6.50 -6.50 -6.18
CA LEU A 274 5.49 -7.55 -6.03
C LEU A 274 4.69 -7.90 -7.31
N LEU A 275 4.96 -7.26 -8.46
CA LEU A 275 4.18 -7.46 -9.70
C LEU A 275 4.96 -8.12 -10.85
N LYS A 276 6.19 -8.61 -10.60
CA LYS A 276 7.00 -9.29 -11.62
C LYS A 276 7.77 -10.49 -11.05
N ARG A 277 7.05 -11.45 -10.47
CA ARG A 277 7.48 -12.85 -10.43
C ARG A 277 6.44 -13.67 -11.19
#